data_AF-A0AA39MV01-F1
#
_entry.id   AF-A0AA39MV01-F1
#
_cell.length_a   1.000
_cell.length_b   1.000
_cell.length_c   1.000
_cell.angle_alpha   90.00
_cell.angle_beta   90.00
_cell.angle_gamma   90.00
#
_symmetry.space_group_name_H-M   'P 1'
#
loop_
_entity.id
_entity.type
_entity.pdbx_description
1 polymer ?
#
loop_
_entity_poly.entity_id
_entity_poly.type
_entity_poly.pdbx_seq_one_letter_code
_entity_poly.pdbx_strand_id
1 'polypeptide(L)'
;MTFKVSVGAKLSIKNDGHLEREAKNYQQFPEHFFQHWSGYNFIPPLHDPTPALAVVPQFYGYYVPEEGEAKDGEYLSPILLLEDCGVPVNVGELDMDDRHECVSLLFRLHCAGWLHNSFFPRNILMQHGDMRHWPACRKLENRRFRLVDFGRSHIFLP
;
A
#
# COMPACT_ATOMS: atom_id res chain seq x y z
N MET A 1 18.46 0.42 -17.23
CA MET A 1 18.50 -0.46 -16.04
C MET A 1 17.14 -1.13 -15.93
N THR A 2 17.08 -2.46 -15.91
CA THR A 2 15.82 -3.21 -15.76
C THR A 2 15.82 -3.94 -14.42
N PHE A 3 14.70 -3.90 -13.70
CA PHE A 3 14.53 -4.61 -12.44
C PHE A 3 13.22 -5.40 -12.51
N LYS A 4 13.19 -6.58 -11.89
CA LYS A 4 12.00 -7.45 -11.84
C LYS A 4 11.27 -7.22 -10.53
N VAL A 5 9.95 -7.08 -10.60
CA VAL A 5 9.07 -6.92 -9.44
C VAL A 5 7.83 -7.78 -9.59
N SER A 6 7.31 -8.22 -8.45
CA SER A 6 5.96 -8.77 -8.38
C SER A 6 4.97 -7.62 -8.24
N VAL A 7 3.85 -7.71 -8.97
CA VAL A 7 2.80 -6.69 -9.00
C VAL A 7 1.46 -7.32 -8.65
N GLY A 8 0.67 -6.61 -7.84
CA GLY A 8 -0.74 -6.90 -7.64
C GLY A 8 -1.57 -6.11 -8.64
N ALA A 9 -2.53 -6.77 -9.30
CA ALA A 9 -3.49 -6.13 -10.18
C ALA A 9 -4.87 -6.11 -9.53
N LYS A 10 -5.44 -4.92 -9.36
CA LYS A 10 -6.82 -4.74 -8.90
C LYS A 10 -7.72 -4.40 -10.09
N LEU A 11 -8.89 -5.04 -10.11
CA LEU A 11 -9.95 -4.81 -11.07
C LEU A 11 -11.14 -4.17 -10.36
N SER A 12 -11.86 -3.30 -11.05
CA SER A 12 -13.08 -2.66 -10.59
C SER A 12 -14.31 -3.47 -10.95
N ILE A 13 -15.37 -3.22 -10.19
CA ILE A 13 -16.72 -3.71 -10.48
C ILE A 13 -17.44 -2.63 -11.29
N LYS A 14 -18.27 -3.04 -12.26
CA LYS A 14 -19.06 -2.11 -13.08
C LYS A 14 -19.88 -1.18 -12.20
N ASN A 15 -19.82 0.12 -12.49
CA ASN A 15 -20.48 1.20 -11.74
C ASN A 15 -19.96 1.43 -10.30
N ASP A 16 -18.82 0.87 -9.92
CA ASP A 16 -18.15 1.18 -8.65
C ASP A 16 -16.96 2.12 -8.85
N GLY A 17 -17.06 3.33 -8.32
CA GLY A 17 -15.99 4.34 -8.37
C GLY A 17 -14.90 4.14 -7.30
N HIS A 18 -14.89 3.02 -6.58
CA HIS A 18 -13.90 2.76 -5.53
C HIS A 18 -12.46 2.68 -6.06
N LEU A 19 -12.24 1.95 -7.16
CA LEU A 19 -10.90 1.78 -7.72
C LEU A 19 -10.32 3.10 -8.27
N GLU A 20 -11.15 3.91 -8.93
CA GLU A 20 -10.76 5.22 -9.45
C GLU A 20 -10.36 6.17 -8.31
N ARG A 21 -11.11 6.17 -7.19
CA ARG A 21 -10.76 6.95 -6.00
C ARG A 21 -9.45 6.48 -5.39
N GLU A 22 -9.24 5.17 -5.29
CA GLU A 22 -7.98 4.61 -4.79
C GLU A 22 -6.80 5.07 -5.67
N ALA A 23 -6.93 4.96 -6.99
CA ALA A 23 -5.91 5.42 -7.94
C ALA A 23 -5.60 6.92 -7.79
N LYS A 24 -6.63 7.77 -7.68
CA LYS A 24 -6.47 9.22 -7.45
C LYS A 24 -5.73 9.53 -6.15
N ASN A 25 -5.94 8.73 -5.11
CA ASN A 25 -5.23 8.91 -3.84
C ASN A 25 -3.74 8.52 -3.98
N TYR A 26 -3.43 7.41 -4.65
CA TYR A 26 -2.03 7.05 -4.95
C TYR A 26 -1.29 8.15 -5.73
N GLN A 27 -1.94 8.77 -6.70
CA GLN A 27 -1.35 9.87 -7.49
C GLN A 27 -1.11 11.15 -6.67
N GLN A 28 -1.82 11.34 -5.56
CA GLN A 28 -1.73 12.53 -4.70
C GLN A 28 -0.83 12.32 -3.48
N PHE A 29 -0.48 11.08 -3.16
CA PHE A 29 0.37 10.80 -2.01
C PHE A 29 1.76 11.44 -2.17
N PRO A 30 2.33 11.95 -1.06
CA PRO A 30 3.68 12.50 -1.10
C PRO A 30 4.70 11.41 -1.37
N GLU A 31 5.79 11.76 -2.07
CA GLU A 31 6.80 10.80 -2.54
C GLU A 31 7.37 9.92 -1.42
N HIS A 32 7.57 10.47 -0.24
CA HIS A 32 8.14 9.76 0.91
C HIS A 32 7.25 8.60 1.42
N PHE A 33 5.99 8.51 1.02
CA PHE A 33 5.16 7.34 1.31
C PHE A 33 5.62 6.08 0.58
N PHE A 34 6.23 6.24 -0.58
CA PHE A 34 6.69 5.14 -1.44
C PHE A 34 8.15 4.76 -1.17
N GLN A 35 8.90 5.61 -0.48
CA GLN A 35 10.35 5.44 -0.36
C GLN A 35 10.74 4.53 0.80
N HIS A 36 11.84 3.81 0.62
CA HIS A 36 12.51 3.05 1.67
C HIS A 36 13.75 3.80 2.13
N TRP A 37 13.80 4.17 3.40
CA TRP A 37 14.93 4.89 3.98
C TRP A 37 15.70 3.95 4.92
N SER A 38 17.01 4.14 5.01
CA SER A 38 17.81 3.50 6.05
C SER A 38 17.60 4.24 7.36
N GLY A 39 17.32 3.50 8.45
CA GLY A 39 17.18 4.05 9.80
C GLY A 39 15.77 3.89 10.37
N TYR A 40 15.49 4.72 11.37
CA TYR A 40 14.28 4.64 12.19
C TYR A 40 13.59 6.00 12.30
N ASN A 41 12.27 5.97 12.50
CA ASN A 41 11.45 7.13 12.79
C ASN A 41 10.97 7.09 14.24
N PHE A 42 10.86 8.27 14.84
CA PHE A 42 10.13 8.50 16.10
C PHE A 42 8.83 9.22 15.76
N ILE A 43 7.70 8.54 15.91
CA ILE A 43 6.38 9.04 15.52
C ILE A 43 5.45 9.05 16.73
N PRO A 44 5.31 10.19 17.42
CA PRO A 44 4.36 10.30 18.54
C PRO A 44 2.94 9.88 18.11
N PRO A 45 2.19 9.18 18.97
CA PRO A 45 2.46 8.85 20.37
C PRO A 45 3.37 7.63 20.59
N LEU A 46 3.93 7.00 19.54
CA LEU A 46 4.90 5.92 19.72
C LEU A 46 6.24 6.50 20.21
N HIS A 47 6.76 5.94 21.30
CA HIS A 47 8.04 6.33 21.88
C HIS A 47 9.19 5.47 21.38
N ASP A 48 8.90 4.25 20.94
CA ASP A 48 9.90 3.33 20.40
C ASP A 48 10.18 3.63 18.92
N PRO A 49 11.46 3.56 18.48
CA PRO A 49 11.83 3.77 17.09
C PRO A 49 11.25 2.67 16.19
N THR A 50 10.65 3.06 15.07
CA THR A 50 10.11 2.12 14.06
C THR A 50 10.86 2.26 12.74
N PRO A 51 11.04 1.19 11.95
CA PRO A 51 11.77 1.26 10.69
C PRO A 51 11.23 2.32 9.72
N ALA A 52 12.13 3.07 9.08
CA ALA A 52 11.76 4.11 8.11
C ALA A 52 11.45 3.57 6.70
N LEU A 53 10.60 2.55 6.65
CA LEU A 53 10.18 1.92 5.39
C LEU A 53 9.00 2.64 4.73
N ALA A 54 8.68 2.29 3.50
CA ALA A 54 7.55 2.87 2.78
C ALA A 54 6.23 2.59 3.49
N VAL A 55 5.31 3.55 3.46
CA VAL A 55 4.00 3.47 4.11
C VAL A 55 3.00 2.74 3.22
N VAL A 56 3.05 3.01 1.91
CA VAL A 56 2.11 2.52 0.91
C VAL A 56 2.86 1.70 -0.17
N PRO A 57 2.17 0.81 -0.91
CA PRO A 57 2.73 0.09 -2.05
C PRO A 57 3.31 1.01 -3.10
N GLN A 58 4.33 0.56 -3.84
CA GLN A 58 4.70 1.22 -5.11
C GLN A 58 3.48 1.30 -6.03
N PHE A 59 3.29 2.45 -6.69
CA PHE A 59 2.22 2.69 -7.66
C PHE A 59 2.80 2.62 -9.08
N TYR A 60 2.37 1.64 -9.87
CA TYR A 60 2.86 1.46 -11.25
C TYR A 60 1.95 2.11 -12.29
N GLY A 61 0.68 2.27 -11.97
CA GLY A 61 -0.25 2.99 -12.84
C GLY A 61 -1.70 2.58 -12.65
N TYR A 62 -2.58 3.42 -13.18
CA TYR A 62 -4.00 3.18 -13.34
C TYR A 62 -4.32 3.27 -14.83
N TYR A 63 -4.80 2.16 -15.39
CA TYR A 63 -5.04 1.99 -16.82
C TYR A 63 -6.53 1.84 -17.06
N VAL A 64 -7.06 2.62 -18.00
CA VAL A 64 -8.47 2.60 -18.38
C VAL A 64 -8.56 2.08 -19.81
N PRO A 65 -9.48 1.14 -20.11
CA PRO A 65 -9.70 0.66 -21.48
C PRO A 65 -10.02 1.81 -22.44
N GLU A 66 -9.54 1.72 -23.67
CA GLU A 66 -9.81 2.74 -24.68
C GLU A 66 -11.25 2.63 -25.21
N GLU A 67 -11.78 3.74 -25.72
CA GLU A 67 -13.10 3.75 -26.36
C GLU A 67 -13.11 2.81 -27.56
N GLY A 68 -14.12 1.93 -27.63
CA GLY A 68 -14.29 0.98 -28.74
C GLY A 68 -13.58 -0.37 -28.55
N GLU A 69 -12.82 -0.59 -27.47
CA GLU A 69 -12.27 -1.92 -27.14
C GLU A 69 -13.34 -2.88 -26.61
N ALA A 70 -14.34 -2.36 -25.91
CA ALA A 70 -15.45 -3.14 -25.39
C ALA A 70 -16.51 -3.37 -26.47
N LYS A 71 -16.99 -4.61 -26.60
CA LYS A 71 -18.19 -4.88 -27.41
C LYS A 71 -19.43 -4.25 -26.78
N ASP A 72 -20.48 -4.04 -27.56
CA ASP A 72 -21.75 -3.51 -27.06
C ASP A 72 -22.27 -4.32 -25.86
N GLY A 73 -22.39 -3.66 -24.71
CA GLY A 73 -22.83 -4.24 -23.45
C GLY A 73 -21.73 -4.92 -22.60
N GLU A 74 -20.53 -5.10 -23.15
CA GLU A 74 -19.37 -5.63 -22.42
C GLU A 74 -18.78 -4.56 -21.49
N TYR A 75 -18.28 -5.00 -20.33
CA TYR A 75 -17.59 -4.12 -19.39
C TYR A 75 -16.12 -4.53 -19.31
N LEU A 76 -15.24 -3.61 -19.69
CA LEU A 76 -13.82 -3.73 -19.45
C LEU A 76 -13.46 -2.92 -18.21
N SER A 77 -12.85 -3.60 -17.25
CA SER A 77 -12.43 -3.01 -15.99
C SER A 77 -11.14 -2.19 -16.19
N PRO A 78 -11.08 -0.95 -15.68
CA PRO A 78 -9.81 -0.34 -15.34
C PRO A 78 -8.92 -1.26 -14.48
N ILE A 79 -7.61 -1.11 -14.64
CA ILE A 79 -6.60 -1.90 -13.92
C ILE A 79 -5.76 -0.95 -13.08
N LEU A 80 -5.63 -1.24 -11.78
CA LEU A 80 -4.69 -0.58 -10.89
C LEU A 80 -3.55 -1.55 -10.60
N LEU A 81 -2.31 -1.17 -10.97
CA LEU A 81 -1.11 -1.97 -10.75
C LEU A 81 -0.31 -1.40 -9.57
N LEU A 82 -0.10 -2.23 -8.55
CA LEU A 82 0.60 -1.89 -7.31
C LEU A 82 1.69 -2.91 -6.99
N GLU A 83 2.61 -2.57 -6.09
CA GLU A 83 3.53 -3.53 -5.47
C GLU A 83 2.75 -4.71 -4.87
N ASP A 84 3.20 -5.93 -5.17
CA ASP A 84 2.74 -7.10 -4.42
C ASP A 84 3.37 -7.09 -3.01
N CYS A 85 2.54 -6.75 -2.04
CA CYS A 85 2.94 -6.58 -0.65
C CYS A 85 2.68 -7.83 0.21
N GLY A 86 2.40 -8.97 -0.41
CA GLY A 86 2.16 -10.23 0.27
C GLY A 86 0.73 -10.36 0.79
N VAL A 87 0.58 -10.85 2.02
CA VAL A 87 -0.72 -11.26 2.58
C VAL A 87 -1.15 -10.35 3.73
N PRO A 88 -2.45 -10.24 4.00
CA PRO A 88 -2.92 -9.49 5.16
C PRO A 88 -2.34 -10.01 6.48
N VAL A 89 -2.07 -9.09 7.40
CA VAL A 89 -1.54 -9.46 8.72
C VAL A 89 -2.56 -10.25 9.54
N ASN A 90 -2.06 -11.27 10.25
CA ASN A 90 -2.78 -11.91 11.33
C ASN A 90 -2.35 -11.29 12.66
N VAL A 91 -3.25 -10.57 13.33
CA VAL A 91 -2.96 -9.89 14.60
C VAL A 91 -2.46 -10.85 15.69
N GLY A 92 -2.87 -12.13 15.67
CA GLY A 92 -2.39 -13.13 16.63
C GLY A 92 -0.92 -13.53 16.46
N GLU A 93 -0.32 -13.24 15.30
CA GLU A 93 1.06 -13.62 14.94
C GLU A 93 2.05 -12.44 15.00
N LEU A 94 1.56 -11.24 15.32
CA LEU A 94 2.36 -10.03 15.45
C LEU A 94 2.91 -9.90 16.87
N ASP A 95 4.22 -9.74 16.97
CA ASP A 95 4.87 -9.33 18.21
C ASP A 95 4.67 -7.82 18.48
N MET A 96 5.30 -7.29 19.53
CA MET A 96 5.14 -5.89 19.91
C MET A 96 5.79 -4.93 18.91
N ASP A 97 6.94 -5.30 18.33
CA ASP A 97 7.65 -4.47 17.36
C ASP A 97 6.87 -4.41 16.04
N ASP A 98 6.34 -5.55 15.58
CA ASP A 98 5.45 -5.63 14.42
C ASP A 98 4.20 -4.74 14.59
N ARG A 99 3.60 -4.77 15.79
CA ARG A 99 2.42 -3.95 16.11
C ARG A 99 2.79 -2.46 16.08
N HIS A 100 3.93 -2.09 16.65
CA HIS A 100 4.42 -0.71 16.61
C HIS A 100 4.69 -0.27 15.17
N GLU A 101 5.32 -1.11 14.34
CA GLU A 101 5.53 -0.79 12.93
C GLU A 101 4.20 -0.61 12.19
N CYS A 102 3.23 -1.52 12.36
CA CYS A 102 1.90 -1.41 11.75
C CYS A 102 1.18 -0.12 12.12
N VAL A 103 1.22 0.25 13.41
CA VAL A 103 0.59 1.49 13.90
C VAL A 103 1.37 2.73 13.42
N SER A 104 2.70 2.64 13.31
CA SER A 104 3.51 3.75 12.78
C SER A 104 3.14 4.12 11.35
N LEU A 105 2.71 3.15 10.52
CA LEU A 105 2.23 3.41 9.17
C LEU A 105 1.03 4.38 9.19
N LEU A 106 0.08 4.13 10.09
CA LEU A 106 -1.12 4.96 10.23
C LEU A 106 -0.77 6.36 10.76
N PHE A 107 0.10 6.45 11.76
CA PHE A 107 0.49 7.77 12.27
C PHE A 107 1.31 8.57 11.25
N ARG A 108 2.19 7.93 10.48
CA ARG A 108 2.89 8.60 9.38
C ARG A 108 1.93 9.08 8.29
N LEU A 109 0.90 8.29 7.98
CA LEU A 109 -0.19 8.72 7.09
C LEU A 109 -0.87 9.99 7.62
N HIS A 110 -1.23 9.99 8.92
CA HIS A 110 -1.87 11.13 9.58
C HIS A 110 -0.98 12.38 9.65
N CYS A 111 0.32 12.23 9.98
CA CYS A 111 1.27 13.33 10.02
C CYS A 111 1.43 14.05 8.67
N ALA A 112 1.20 13.34 7.57
CA ALA A 112 1.18 13.91 6.23
C ALA A 112 -0.20 14.46 5.80
N GLY A 113 -1.16 14.55 6.73
CA GLY A 113 -2.49 15.11 6.48
C GLY A 113 -3.45 14.16 5.77
N TRP A 114 -3.28 12.84 5.91
CA TRP A 114 -4.15 11.86 5.27
C TRP A 114 -4.89 11.01 6.29
N LEU A 115 -6.18 10.76 6.06
CA LEU A 115 -6.98 9.80 6.82
C LEU A 115 -7.26 8.56 5.97
N HIS A 116 -7.06 7.38 6.55
CA HIS A 116 -7.31 6.12 5.85
C HIS A 116 -8.81 5.79 5.73
N ASN A 117 -9.58 6.00 6.80
CA ASN A 117 -11.02 5.66 6.97
C ASN A 117 -11.42 4.20 6.78
N SER A 118 -10.46 3.27 6.73
CA SER A 118 -10.69 1.83 6.65
C SER A 118 -9.53 1.05 7.26
N PHE A 119 -9.02 1.51 8.40
CA PHE A 119 -7.89 0.88 9.07
C PHE A 119 -8.32 -0.42 9.78
N PHE A 120 -8.03 -1.55 9.15
CA PHE A 120 -8.31 -2.90 9.63
C PHE A 120 -7.15 -3.84 9.30
N PRO A 121 -6.97 -4.96 10.01
CA PRO A 121 -5.90 -5.92 9.73
C PRO A 121 -5.84 -6.39 8.27
N ARG A 122 -7.00 -6.54 7.60
CA ARG A 122 -7.07 -6.90 6.16
C ARG A 122 -6.40 -5.87 5.22
N ASN A 123 -6.26 -4.63 5.68
CA ASN A 123 -5.73 -3.49 4.93
C ASN A 123 -4.28 -3.16 5.33
N ILE A 124 -3.64 -4.04 6.10
CA ILE A 124 -2.20 -4.02 6.34
C ILE A 124 -1.64 -5.31 5.76
N LEU A 125 -0.84 -5.21 4.70
CA LEU A 125 -0.19 -6.35 4.07
C LEU A 125 1.23 -6.50 4.60
N MET A 126 1.69 -7.75 4.70
CA MET A 126 3.03 -8.12 5.12
C MET A 126 3.68 -9.01 4.07
N GLN A 127 4.92 -8.65 3.72
CA GLN A 127 5.82 -9.49 2.94
C GLN A 127 7.17 -9.64 3.67
N HIS A 128 7.84 -10.75 3.38
CA HIS A 128 9.21 -10.97 3.83
C HIS A 128 10.21 -10.36 2.85
N GLY A 129 11.33 -9.84 3.33
CA GLY A 129 12.45 -9.37 2.52
C GLY A 129 12.15 -8.16 1.63
N ASP A 130 13.18 -7.70 0.92
CA ASP A 130 13.04 -6.61 -0.06
C ASP A 130 12.42 -7.12 -1.36
N MET A 131 11.50 -6.34 -1.94
CA MET A 131 10.79 -6.64 -3.20
C MET A 131 11.73 -6.95 -4.38
N ARG A 132 12.96 -6.42 -4.35
CA ARG A 132 14.01 -6.65 -5.36
C ARG A 132 14.56 -8.08 -5.35
N HIS A 133 14.39 -8.81 -4.24
CA HIS A 133 14.80 -10.21 -4.16
C HIS A 133 13.68 -11.12 -4.66
N TRP A 134 14.09 -12.17 -5.37
CA TRP A 134 13.19 -13.26 -5.75
C TRP A 134 12.49 -13.85 -4.52
N PRO A 135 11.20 -14.22 -4.58
CA PRO A 135 10.45 -14.70 -3.42
C PRO A 135 11.16 -15.78 -2.59
N ALA A 136 11.77 -16.77 -3.23
CA ALA A 136 12.49 -17.85 -2.54
C ALA A 136 13.80 -17.41 -1.85
N CYS A 137 14.29 -16.19 -2.11
CA CYS A 137 15.52 -15.64 -1.54
C CYS A 137 15.24 -14.60 -0.44
N ARG A 138 13.97 -14.29 -0.15
CA ARG A 138 13.59 -13.31 0.86
C ARG A 138 13.77 -13.89 2.25
N LYS A 139 14.47 -13.14 3.11
CA LYS A 139 14.70 -13.56 4.50
C LYS A 139 13.41 -13.46 5.32
N LEU A 140 13.04 -14.56 5.98
CA LEU A 140 11.83 -14.65 6.81
C LEU A 140 11.82 -13.67 7.99
N GLU A 141 13.00 -13.38 8.55
CA GLU A 141 13.17 -12.44 9.66
C GLU A 141 12.87 -10.98 9.29
N ASN A 142 12.90 -10.63 8.00
CA ASN A 142 12.70 -9.26 7.54
C ASN A 142 11.24 -9.05 7.13
N ARG A 143 10.34 -8.82 8.10
CA ARG A 143 8.95 -8.46 7.82
C ARG A 143 8.87 -7.01 7.35
N ARG A 144 8.02 -6.74 6.37
CA ARG A 144 7.76 -5.39 5.85
C ARG A 144 6.27 -5.18 5.69
N PHE A 145 5.77 -4.09 6.25
CA PHE A 145 4.34 -3.80 6.29
C PHE A 145 3.95 -2.68 5.32
N ARG A 146 2.73 -2.73 4.79
CA ARG A 146 2.16 -1.73 3.88
C ARG A 146 0.68 -1.51 4.17
N LEU A 147 0.25 -0.25 4.18
CA LEU A 147 -1.17 0.09 4.16
C LEU A 147 -1.71 0.01 2.73
N VAL A 148 -2.90 -0.54 2.56
CA VAL A 148 -3.59 -0.69 1.27
C VAL A 148 -5.06 -0.32 1.38
N ASP A 149 -5.76 -0.28 0.25
CA ASP A 149 -7.21 -0.03 0.18
C ASP A 149 -7.56 1.42 0.56
N PHE A 150 -7.05 2.34 -0.24
CA PHE A 150 -7.22 3.78 -0.05
C PHE A 150 -8.47 4.36 -0.73
N GLY A 151 -9.42 3.55 -1.21
CA GLY A 151 -10.60 4.05 -1.92
C GLY A 151 -11.58 4.87 -1.07
N ARG A 152 -11.37 4.90 0.27
CA ARG A 152 -12.10 5.74 1.24
C ARG A 152 -11.23 6.81 1.89
N SER A 153 -9.96 6.88 1.51
CA SER A 153 -9.03 7.83 2.10
C SER A 153 -9.25 9.24 1.55
N HIS A 154 -8.92 10.24 2.35
CA HIS A 154 -8.98 11.63 1.94
C HIS A 154 -7.94 12.46 2.69
N ILE A 155 -7.60 13.60 2.10
CA ILE A 155 -6.79 14.62 2.75
C ILE A 155 -7.61 15.25 3.87
N PHE A 156 -7.03 15.27 5.06
CA PHE A 156 -7.51 16.03 6.19
C PHE A 156 -6.55 17.20 6.40
N LEU A 157 -6.99 18.39 6.02
CA LEU A 157 -6.32 19.61 6.42
C LEU A 157 -6.67 19.87 7.89
N PRO A 158 -5.69 19.97 8.79
CA PRO A 158 -5.95 20.33 10.19
C PRO A 158 -6.53 21.75 10.31
#